data_AF-A0A7J6WAC5-F1
#
_entry.id   AF-A0A7J6WAC5-F1
#
_cell.length_a   1.000
_cell.length_b   1.000
_cell.length_c   1.000
_cell.angle_alpha   90.00
_cell.angle_beta   90.00
_cell.angle_gamma   90.00
#
_symmetry.space_group_name_H-M   'P 1'
#
loop_
_entity.id
_entity.type
_entity.pdbx_description
1 polymer ?
#
loop_
_entity_poly.entity_id
_entity_poly.type
_entity_poly.pdbx_seq_one_letter_code
_entity_poly.pdbx_strand_id
1 'polypeptide(L)'
;TSVYQTIVTTTEFDEQGRSQSEKCRTQLSGMRMDSCRRYLQPYMLFPSKRPGREQQCCQELRRVNDPQCRCEALRQTVQQVPGYGQQQQQVEMKAQQLADQCGMQELRSCQIRGQQGY
;
A
#
# COMPACT_ATOMS: atom_id res chain seq x y z
N THR A 1 20.26 -46.82 24.04
CA THR A 1 20.28 -45.35 23.89
C THR A 1 19.33 -44.99 22.77
N SER A 2 18.22 -44.31 23.06
CA SER A 2 17.17 -43.99 22.09
C SER A 2 17.39 -42.58 21.54
N VAL A 3 17.57 -42.44 20.23
CA VAL A 3 17.81 -41.16 19.56
C VAL A 3 16.44 -40.58 19.18
N TYR A 4 16.04 -39.52 19.87
CA TYR A 4 14.85 -38.75 19.52
C TYR A 4 15.20 -37.83 18.35
N GLN A 5 14.72 -38.17 17.16
CA GLN A 5 14.84 -37.31 15.99
C GLN A 5 13.72 -36.28 16.02
N THR A 6 14.03 -35.07 16.48
CA THR A 6 13.11 -33.94 16.42
C THR A 6 13.02 -33.47 14.97
N ILE A 7 11.93 -33.80 14.29
CA ILE A 7 11.61 -33.21 12.99
C ILE A 7 11.24 -31.75 13.27
N VAL A 8 12.15 -30.84 12.96
CA VAL A 8 11.87 -29.41 12.98
C VAL A 8 11.03 -29.12 11.75
N THR A 9 9.71 -29.07 11.91
CA THR A 9 8.80 -28.55 10.90
C THR A 9 9.05 -27.05 10.78
N THR A 10 9.97 -26.66 9.90
CA THR A 10 10.08 -25.26 9.46
C THR A 10 8.82 -24.95 8.67
N THR A 11 7.82 -24.40 9.35
CA THR A 11 6.72 -23.72 8.67
C THR A 11 7.35 -22.64 7.81
N GLU A 12 7.31 -22.84 6.50
CA GLU A 12 7.73 -21.87 5.50
C GLU A 12 6.79 -20.67 5.62
N PHE A 13 7.15 -19.73 6.51
CA PHE A 13 6.50 -18.44 6.64
C PHE A 13 6.80 -17.64 5.37
N ASP A 14 6.01 -17.84 4.33
CA ASP A 14 5.75 -16.89 3.24
C ASP A 14 6.98 -16.02 2.87
N GLU A 15 8.08 -16.67 2.47
CA GLU A 15 9.27 -15.96 1.98
C GLU A 15 8.98 -15.22 0.66
N GLN A 16 7.88 -15.55 -0.02
CA GLN A 16 7.43 -14.86 -1.23
C GLN A 16 6.87 -13.46 -0.94
N GLY A 17 6.12 -13.23 0.14
CA GLY A 17 5.54 -11.92 0.45
C GLY A 17 6.57 -10.88 0.89
N ARG A 18 7.56 -11.29 1.69
CA ARG A 18 8.68 -10.42 2.14
C ARG A 18 9.65 -10.09 1.01
N SER A 19 10.08 -11.09 0.24
CA SER A 19 10.99 -10.88 -0.89
C SER A 19 10.39 -9.99 -1.99
N GLN A 20 9.07 -10.06 -2.19
CA GLN A 20 8.38 -9.23 -3.18
C GLN A 20 8.18 -7.79 -2.71
N SER A 21 7.86 -7.58 -1.43
CA SER A 21 7.75 -6.22 -0.86
C SER A 21 9.10 -5.49 -0.83
N GLU A 22 10.22 -6.19 -0.61
CA GLU A 22 11.57 -5.60 -0.73
C GLU A 22 11.94 -5.20 -2.16
N LYS A 23 11.57 -6.02 -3.16
CA LYS A 23 11.72 -5.67 -4.59
C LYS A 23 10.93 -4.42 -4.93
N CYS A 24 9.69 -4.33 -4.44
CA CYS A 24 8.86 -3.15 -4.61
C CYS A 24 9.45 -1.93 -3.92
N ARG A 25 9.92 -2.04 -2.67
CA ARG A 25 10.61 -0.94 -1.97
C ARG A 25 11.80 -0.39 -2.75
N THR A 26 12.61 -1.28 -3.33
CA THR A 26 13.77 -0.89 -4.14
C THR A 26 13.34 -0.13 -5.39
N GLN A 27 12.31 -0.60 -6.09
CA GLN A 27 11.76 0.06 -7.27
C GLN A 27 11.07 1.40 -6.93
N LEU A 28 10.40 1.46 -5.78
CA LEU A 28 9.61 2.61 -5.34
C LEU A 28 10.44 3.68 -4.65
N SER A 29 11.65 3.36 -4.17
CA SER A 29 12.54 4.34 -3.50
C SER A 29 12.93 5.52 -4.40
N GLY A 30 12.92 5.35 -5.73
CA GLY A 30 13.11 6.44 -6.69
C GLY A 30 11.81 7.14 -7.12
N MET A 31 10.64 6.58 -6.80
CA MET A 31 9.34 7.07 -7.24
C MET A 31 8.66 7.86 -6.12
N ARG A 32 8.49 9.16 -6.32
CA ARG A 32 7.73 10.01 -5.38
C ARG A 32 6.28 10.03 -5.80
N MET A 33 5.40 9.53 -4.94
CA MET A 33 3.94 9.58 -5.13
C MET A 33 3.36 10.86 -4.54
N ASP A 34 3.82 12.00 -5.04
CA ASP A 34 3.48 13.30 -4.44
C ASP A 34 2.01 13.64 -4.66
N SER A 35 1.44 13.25 -5.80
CA SER A 35 0.02 13.47 -6.11
C SER A 35 -0.87 12.59 -5.24
N CYS A 36 -0.49 11.33 -5.06
CA CYS A 36 -1.19 10.43 -4.14
C CYS A 36 -1.14 10.91 -2.69
N ARG A 37 0.03 11.37 -2.22
CA ARG A 37 0.17 11.90 -0.85
C ARG A 37 -0.73 13.10 -0.59
N ARG A 38 -0.80 14.03 -1.55
CA ARG A 38 -1.70 15.20 -1.47
C ARG A 38 -3.18 14.81 -1.50
N TYR A 39 -3.54 13.81 -2.30
CA TYR A 39 -4.92 13.31 -2.35
C TYR A 39 -5.35 12.69 -1.02
N LEU A 40 -4.49 11.83 -0.46
CA LEU A 40 -4.71 11.09 0.77
C LEU A 40 -4.66 11.96 2.03
N GLN A 41 -4.24 13.21 1.92
CA GLN A 41 -4.08 14.09 3.07
C GLN A 41 -5.44 14.35 3.77
N PRO A 42 -5.54 14.14 5.09
CA PRO A 42 -6.80 14.20 5.83
C PRO A 42 -7.44 15.58 5.82
N TYR A 43 -6.64 16.64 6.04
CA TYR A 43 -7.13 18.03 6.15
C TYR A 43 -7.78 18.58 4.88
N MET A 44 -7.63 17.89 3.74
CA MET A 44 -8.47 18.11 2.56
C MET A 44 -9.78 17.32 2.69
N LEU A 45 -10.54 17.60 3.75
CA LEU A 45 -11.82 16.96 4.13
C LEU A 45 -12.98 17.34 3.20
N PHE A 46 -12.77 18.32 2.32
CA PHE A 46 -13.72 18.58 1.25
C PHE A 46 -13.35 17.67 0.08
N PRO A 47 -14.31 16.88 -0.46
CA PRO A 47 -14.15 16.28 -1.77
C PRO A 47 -13.96 17.45 -2.72
N SER A 48 -12.71 17.78 -3.00
CA SER A 48 -12.40 18.63 -4.11
C SER A 48 -12.89 17.82 -5.30
N LYS A 49 -14.11 18.10 -5.76
CA LYS A 49 -14.60 17.83 -7.12
C LYS A 49 -13.73 18.60 -8.13
N ARG A 50 -12.42 18.59 -7.92
CA ARG A 50 -11.41 19.07 -8.85
C ARG A 50 -10.99 17.82 -9.61
N PRO A 51 -11.69 17.50 -10.71
CA PRO A 51 -11.29 16.40 -11.57
C PRO A 51 -9.82 16.61 -11.92
N GLY A 52 -8.98 15.63 -11.62
CA GLY A 52 -7.58 15.63 -12.01
C GLY A 52 -6.59 15.26 -10.91
N ARG A 53 -6.89 15.48 -9.62
CA ARG A 53 -5.96 15.07 -8.53
C ARG A 53 -5.93 13.56 -8.36
N GLU A 54 -7.09 12.90 -8.45
CA GLU A 54 -7.12 11.43 -8.46
C GLU A 54 -6.40 10.90 -9.71
N GLN A 55 -6.64 11.49 -10.88
CA GLN A 55 -6.03 11.05 -12.14
C GLN A 55 -4.50 11.15 -12.11
N GLN A 56 -3.94 12.20 -11.51
CA GLN A 56 -2.49 12.34 -11.33
C GLN A 56 -1.93 11.23 -10.44
N CYS A 57 -2.59 10.92 -9.33
CA CYS A 57 -2.19 9.78 -8.50
C CYS A 57 -2.33 8.44 -9.25
N CYS A 58 -3.41 8.25 -10.00
CA CYS A 58 -3.59 7.04 -10.83
C CYS A 58 -2.50 6.91 -11.90
N GLN A 59 -2.02 8.02 -12.47
CA GLN A 59 -0.90 8.02 -13.41
C GLN A 59 0.41 7.65 -12.71
N GLU A 60 0.67 8.17 -11.51
CA GLU A 60 1.84 7.78 -10.70
C GLU A 60 1.81 6.29 -10.38
N LEU A 61 0.66 5.75 -9.96
CA LEU A 61 0.49 4.31 -9.71
C LEU A 61 0.64 3.48 -10.98
N ARG A 62 0.16 3.96 -12.13
CA ARG A 62 0.33 3.26 -13.42
C ARG A 62 1.79 3.14 -13.87
N ARG A 63 2.67 4.06 -13.44
CA ARG A 63 4.11 3.97 -13.74
C ARG A 63 4.77 2.78 -13.05
N VAL A 64 4.16 2.27 -11.98
CA VAL A 64 4.58 1.02 -11.35
C VAL A 64 4.03 -0.12 -12.21
N ASN A 65 4.91 -0.85 -12.88
CA ASN A 65 4.50 -1.94 -13.77
C ASN A 65 3.93 -3.13 -13.00
N ASP A 66 4.42 -3.36 -11.79
CA ASP A 66 4.04 -4.50 -10.98
C ASP A 66 2.79 -4.20 -10.11
N PRO A 67 1.72 -5.00 -10.21
CA PRO A 67 0.48 -4.75 -9.49
C PRO A 67 0.63 -4.89 -7.97
N GLN A 68 1.52 -5.75 -7.48
CA GLN A 68 1.81 -5.86 -6.05
C GLN A 68 2.62 -4.66 -5.58
N CYS A 69 3.53 -4.14 -6.41
CA CYS A 69 4.26 -2.92 -6.09
C CYS A 69 3.37 -1.67 -6.12
N ARG A 70 2.28 -1.64 -6.90
CA ARG A 70 1.29 -0.54 -6.82
C ARG A 70 0.67 -0.45 -5.43
N CYS A 71 0.32 -1.60 -4.86
CA CYS A 71 -0.21 -1.69 -3.50
C CYS A 71 0.83 -1.20 -2.47
N GLU A 72 2.08 -1.67 -2.58
CA GLU A 72 3.17 -1.20 -1.73
C GLU A 72 3.40 0.31 -1.83
N ALA A 73 3.33 0.86 -3.04
CA ALA A 73 3.49 2.29 -3.30
C ALA A 73 2.40 3.10 -2.61
N LEU A 74 1.14 2.67 -2.76
CA LEU A 74 0.01 3.29 -2.10
C LEU A 74 0.12 3.19 -0.58
N ARG A 75 0.50 2.03 -0.05
CA ARG A 75 0.69 1.78 1.39
C ARG A 75 1.79 2.64 1.99
N GLN A 76 2.92 2.78 1.31
CA GLN A 76 4.00 3.69 1.73
C GLN A 76 3.54 5.15 1.69
N THR A 77 2.79 5.52 0.66
CA THR A 77 2.27 6.88 0.52
C THR A 77 1.34 7.22 1.67
N VAL A 78 0.40 6.32 1.98
CA VAL A 78 -0.52 6.46 3.10
C VAL A 78 0.22 6.64 4.43
N GLN A 79 1.26 5.84 4.68
CA GLN A 79 2.09 5.97 5.89
C GLN A 79 2.87 7.29 5.96
N GLN A 80 3.18 7.91 4.82
CA GLN A 80 3.84 9.21 4.75
C GLN A 80 2.86 10.39 4.91
N VAL A 81 1.56 10.14 5.01
CA VAL A 81 0.56 11.20 5.20
C VAL A 81 0.61 11.71 6.64
N PRO A 82 0.79 13.02 6.86
CA PRO A 82 0.78 13.59 8.20
C PRO A 82 -0.60 13.42 8.84
N GLY A 83 -0.63 12.85 10.05
CA GLY A 83 -1.86 12.56 10.79
C GLY A 83 -2.50 11.20 10.52
N TYR A 84 -1.83 10.31 9.75
CA TYR A 84 -2.33 8.95 9.49
C TYR A 84 -2.70 8.18 10.77
N GLY A 85 -1.91 8.27 11.84
CA GLY A 85 -2.21 7.55 13.09
C GLY A 85 -3.51 7.99 13.80
N GLN A 86 -3.93 9.25 13.65
CA GLN A 86 -5.19 9.74 14.24
C GLN A 86 -6.39 9.61 13.30
N GLN A 87 -6.14 9.68 11.98
CA GLN A 87 -7.18 9.72 10.95
C GLN A 87 -7.07 8.53 10.01
N GLN A 88 -6.58 7.40 10.52
CA GLN A 88 -6.28 6.19 9.75
C GLN A 88 -7.48 5.77 8.91
N GLN A 89 -8.65 5.68 9.54
CA GLN A 89 -9.89 5.28 8.89
C GLN A 89 -10.28 6.21 7.73
N GLN A 90 -10.02 7.52 7.83
CA GLN A 90 -10.32 8.47 6.76
C GLN A 90 -9.35 8.33 5.58
N VAL A 91 -8.06 8.15 5.88
CA VAL A 91 -7.03 7.96 4.86
C VAL A 91 -7.23 6.62 4.14
N GLU A 92 -7.61 5.57 4.86
CA GLU A 92 -7.98 4.27 4.31
C GLU A 92 -9.19 4.37 3.36
N MET A 93 -10.26 5.06 3.77
CA MET A 93 -11.42 5.28 2.90
C MET A 93 -11.03 6.05 1.62
N LYS A 94 -10.19 7.09 1.73
CA LYS A 94 -9.70 7.81 0.54
C LYS A 94 -8.87 6.91 -0.37
N ALA A 95 -8.03 6.04 0.19
CA ALA A 95 -7.24 5.13 -0.62
C ALA A 95 -8.11 4.08 -1.33
N GLN A 96 -9.19 3.62 -0.70
CA GLN A 96 -10.19 2.78 -1.36
C GLN A 96 -10.91 3.53 -2.48
N GLN A 97 -11.38 4.76 -2.22
CA GLN A 97 -11.99 5.60 -3.26
C GLN A 97 -11.06 5.84 -4.43
N LEU A 98 -9.77 6.07 -4.15
CA LEU A 98 -8.75 6.20 -5.17
C LEU A 98 -8.62 4.91 -5.99
N ALA A 99 -8.59 3.74 -5.36
CA ALA A 99 -8.52 2.46 -6.06
C ALA A 99 -9.71 2.27 -7.03
N ASP A 100 -10.93 2.58 -6.58
CA ASP A 100 -12.14 2.55 -7.40
C ASP A 100 -12.06 3.57 -8.56
N GLN A 101 -11.61 4.80 -8.30
CA GLN A 101 -11.46 5.85 -9.32
C GLN A 101 -10.36 5.55 -10.34
N CYS A 102 -9.26 4.92 -9.92
CA CYS A 102 -8.19 4.50 -10.81
C CYS A 102 -8.54 3.26 -11.64
N GLY A 103 -9.61 2.53 -11.27
CA GLY A 103 -9.98 1.27 -11.91
C GLY A 103 -8.97 0.15 -11.70
N MET A 104 -8.17 0.22 -10.62
CA MET A 104 -7.14 -0.78 -10.31
C MET A 104 -7.70 -1.74 -9.26
N GLN A 105 -8.17 -2.90 -9.68
CA GLN A 105 -8.77 -3.88 -8.79
C GLN A 105 -7.77 -4.42 -7.76
N GLU A 106 -6.48 -4.47 -8.11
CA GLU A 106 -5.38 -4.91 -7.26
C GLU A 106 -5.13 -3.95 -6.09
N LEU A 107 -5.51 -2.67 -6.25
CA LEU A 107 -5.48 -1.70 -5.15
C LEU A 107 -6.68 -1.84 -4.22
N ARG A 108 -7.80 -2.40 -4.69
CA ARG A 108 -8.99 -2.63 -3.84
C ARG A 108 -8.76 -3.78 -2.86
N SER A 109 -8.01 -4.79 -3.28
CA SER A 109 -7.54 -5.89 -2.44
C SER A 109 -6.29 -5.53 -1.62
N CYS A 110 -5.71 -4.35 -1.85
CA CYS A 110 -4.59 -3.86 -1.07
C CYS A 110 -5.04 -3.52 0.35
N GLN A 111 -4.67 -4.37 1.31
CA GLN A 111 -4.93 -4.10 2.71
C GLN A 111 -3.96 -3.03 3.23
N ILE A 112 -4.43 -1.78 3.23
CA ILE A 112 -3.69 -0.61 3.74
C ILE A 112 -3.59 -0.62 5.27
N ARG A 113 -4.38 -1.48 5.93
CA ARG A 113 -4.18 -1.78 7.34
C ARG A 113 -2.72 -2.16 7.54
N GLY A 114 -2.04 -1.41 8.41
CA GLY A 114 -0.81 -1.89 9.01
C GLY A 114 -1.10 -3.29 9.54
N GLN A 115 -0.27 -4.25 9.15
CA GLN A 115 -0.36 -5.64 9.58
C GLN A 115 -0.71 -5.68 11.08
N GLN A 116 -1.97 -5.97 11.41
CA GLN A 116 -2.32 -6.44 12.74
C GLN A 116 -2.11 -7.93 12.69
N GLY A 117 -0.85 -8.33 12.91
CA GLY A 117 -0.58 -9.67 13.40
C GLY A 117 -1.20 -9.79 14.79
N TYR A 118 -2.08 -10.76 14.95
CA TYR A 118 -2.41 -11.39 16.23
C TYR A 118 -2.13 -12.88 16.07
#